data_AF-A0A962D1U2-F1
#
_entry.id   AF-A0A962D1U2-F1
#
_cell.length_a   1.000
_cell.length_b   1.000
_cell.length_c   1.000
_cell.angle_alpha   90.00
_cell.angle_beta   90.00
_cell.angle_gamma   90.00
#
_symmetry.space_group_name_H-M   'P 1'
#
loop_
_entity.id
_entity.type
_entity.pdbx_description
1 polymer ?
#
loop_
_entity_poly.entity_id
_entity_poly.type
_entity_poly.pdbx_seq_one_letter_code
_entity_poly.pdbx_strand_id
1 'polypeptide(L)'
;MNYEEKAAFLVEKGKYKRAVKLMTKCIKNDPDDHRLYRIRFEYGQFIPFDKLYHEAAEDFFNDLLSRQASGNVIHDHYSVYMSTTQGRIALSDELLVNLAGIFAGYGFINDAVYLINRMIRKNAKPEGLVDAIISLVNYYIDNQQKQKSTQYVQYLVDFHPAHPMTRYIIRVYKQAR
;
A
#
# COMPACT_ATOMS: atom_id res chain seq x y z
N MET A 1 0.65 7.91 35.01
CA MET A 1 0.36 8.24 33.60
C MET A 1 1.08 7.22 32.74
N ASN A 2 0.34 6.35 32.05
CA ASN A 2 0.94 5.40 31.12
C ASN A 2 1.47 6.14 29.87
N TYR A 3 2.24 5.44 29.01
CA TYR A 3 2.86 6.11 27.88
C TYR A 3 1.86 6.59 26.82
N GLU A 4 0.70 5.92 26.69
CA GLU A 4 -0.40 6.33 25.81
C GLU A 4 -0.99 7.67 26.25
N GLU A 5 -1.37 7.81 27.53
CA GLU A 5 -1.88 9.06 28.11
C GLU A 5 -0.88 10.21 27.96
N LYS A 6 0.42 9.91 28.13
CA LYS A 6 1.48 10.90 27.93
C LYS A 6 1.60 11.32 26.46
N ALA A 7 1.42 10.40 25.52
CA ALA A 7 1.43 10.70 24.10
C ALA A 7 0.20 11.53 23.70
N ALA A 8 -0.98 11.18 24.19
CA ALA A 8 -2.20 11.96 24.02
C ALA A 8 -2.04 13.40 24.54
N PHE A 9 -1.51 13.55 25.77
CA PHE A 9 -1.20 14.88 26.32
C PHE A 9 -0.22 15.67 25.45
N LEU A 10 0.77 15.02 24.82
CA LEU A 10 1.68 15.68 23.88
C LEU A 10 0.94 16.16 22.62
N VAL A 11 0.00 15.37 22.10
CA VAL A 11 -0.84 15.75 20.95
C VAL A 11 -1.70 16.97 21.29
N GLU A 12 -2.36 16.98 22.46
CA GLU A 12 -3.15 18.12 22.93
C GLU A 12 -2.33 19.42 23.05
N LYS A 13 -1.03 19.29 23.34
CA LYS A 13 -0.10 20.43 23.40
C LYS A 13 0.54 20.77 22.05
N GLY A 14 0.09 20.18 20.94
CA GLY A 14 0.64 20.39 19.60
C GLY A 14 2.05 19.80 19.39
N LYS A 15 2.52 18.94 20.30
CA LYS A 15 3.87 18.35 20.29
C LYS A 15 3.88 17.02 19.52
N TYR A 16 3.34 17.02 18.30
CA TYR A 16 3.07 15.82 17.50
C TYR A 16 4.30 14.93 17.26
N LYS A 17 5.44 15.50 16.84
CA LYS A 17 6.68 14.72 16.64
C LYS A 17 7.14 13.99 17.91
N ARG A 18 6.92 14.60 19.08
CA ARG A 18 7.25 13.98 20.37
C ARG A 18 6.27 12.87 20.72
N ALA A 19 4.99 13.05 20.43
CA ALA A 19 3.98 12.02 20.61
C ALA A 19 4.28 10.79 19.74
N VAL A 20 4.55 10.98 18.44
CA VAL A 20 4.91 9.90 17.51
C VAL A 20 6.15 9.15 17.99
N LYS A 21 7.23 9.86 18.36
CA LYS A 21 8.45 9.25 18.92
C LYS A 21 8.19 8.49 20.22
N LEU A 22 7.23 8.93 21.04
CA LEU A 22 6.86 8.21 22.26
C LEU A 22 6.15 6.90 21.91
N MET A 23 5.24 6.91 20.94
CA MET A 23 4.57 5.70 20.46
C MET A 23 5.57 4.71 19.84
N THR A 24 6.57 5.19 19.10
CA THR A 24 7.68 4.33 18.63
C THR A 24 8.40 3.61 19.78
N LYS A 25 8.56 4.25 20.94
CA LYS A 25 9.16 3.59 22.12
C LYS A 25 8.21 2.56 22.74
N CYS A 26 6.91 2.81 22.70
CA CYS A 26 5.91 1.88 23.24
C CYS A 26 5.86 0.61 22.39
N ILE A 27 5.82 0.75 21.07
CA ILE A 27 5.89 -0.37 20.11
C ILE A 27 7.17 -1.20 20.34
N LYS A 28 8.31 -0.57 20.63
CA LYS A 28 9.55 -1.30 20.92
C LYS A 28 9.48 -2.12 22.21
N ASN A 29 8.69 -1.68 23.19
CA ASN A 29 8.53 -2.37 24.46
C ASN A 29 7.46 -3.47 24.36
N ASP A 30 6.46 -3.28 23.52
CA ASP A 30 5.36 -4.21 23.27
C ASP A 30 5.01 -4.21 21.77
N PRO A 31 5.74 -4.99 20.95
CA PRO A 31 5.55 -5.00 19.50
C PRO A 31 4.29 -5.75 19.06
N ASP A 32 3.68 -6.54 19.94
CA ASP A 32 2.47 -7.30 19.64
C ASP A 32 1.19 -6.48 19.93
N ASP A 33 1.30 -5.32 20.59
CA ASP A 33 0.18 -4.39 20.75
C ASP A 33 -0.06 -3.57 19.47
N HIS A 34 -0.79 -4.18 18.54
CA HIS A 34 -1.19 -3.60 17.26
C HIS A 34 -1.92 -2.24 17.38
N ARG A 35 -2.54 -1.95 18.52
CA ARG A 35 -3.19 -0.64 18.75
C ARG A 35 -2.16 0.48 18.73
N LEU A 36 -0.94 0.23 19.18
CA LEU A 36 0.13 1.23 19.22
C LEU A 36 0.58 1.66 17.82
N TYR A 37 0.58 0.75 16.85
CA TYR A 37 0.87 1.06 15.44
C TYR A 37 -0.18 2.01 14.86
N ARG A 38 -1.46 1.71 15.12
CA ARG A 38 -2.58 2.56 14.71
C ARG A 38 -2.52 3.93 15.36
N ILE A 39 -2.31 4.02 16.68
CA ILE A 39 -2.20 5.31 17.39
C ILE A 39 -1.03 6.13 16.86
N ARG A 40 0.12 5.49 16.62
CA ARG A 40 1.28 6.17 16.02
C ARG A 40 0.97 6.72 14.63
N PHE A 41 0.28 5.94 13.79
CA PHE A 41 -0.18 6.39 12.47
C PHE A 41 -1.13 7.58 12.58
N GLU A 42 -2.14 7.51 13.45
CA GLU A 42 -3.11 8.59 13.69
C GLU A 42 -2.42 9.88 14.18
N TYR A 43 -1.47 9.79 15.11
CA TYR A 43 -0.72 10.96 15.57
C TYR A 43 0.24 11.51 14.50
N GLY A 44 0.72 10.66 13.59
CA GLY A 44 1.53 11.08 12.46
C GLY A 44 0.77 11.98 11.47
N GLN A 45 -0.56 11.87 11.38
CA GLN A 45 -1.38 12.68 10.48
C GLN A 45 -1.25 14.20 10.74
N PHE A 46 -0.89 14.61 11.96
CA PHE A 46 -0.65 16.02 12.29
C PHE A 46 0.70 16.57 11.78
N ILE A 47 1.55 15.70 11.24
CA ILE A 47 2.86 16.05 10.66
C ILE A 47 3.01 15.40 9.26
N PRO A 48 2.09 15.70 8.31
CA PRO A 48 1.89 14.91 7.09
C PRO A 48 3.11 14.83 6.16
N PHE A 49 3.99 15.83 6.20
CA PHE A 49 5.18 15.91 5.34
C PHE A 49 6.47 15.55 6.09
N ASP A 50 6.36 15.12 7.34
CA ASP A 50 7.51 14.68 8.12
C ASP A 50 7.79 13.20 7.88
N LYS A 51 9.07 12.85 7.80
CA LYS A 51 9.53 11.46 7.65
C LYS A 51 8.91 10.52 8.69
N LEU A 52 8.68 11.01 9.91
CA LEU A 52 8.08 10.22 10.99
C LEU A 52 6.67 9.70 10.66
N TYR A 53 5.88 10.44 9.88
CA TYR A 53 4.56 9.96 9.48
C TYR A 53 4.66 8.86 8.42
N HIS A 54 5.54 9.03 7.43
CA HIS A 54 5.77 8.00 6.42
C HIS A 54 6.30 6.69 7.04
N GLU A 55 7.24 6.79 7.98
CA GLU A 55 7.70 5.63 8.77
C GLU A 55 6.57 5.00 9.60
N ALA A 56 5.71 5.81 10.21
CA ALA A 56 4.56 5.29 10.97
C ALA A 56 3.53 4.60 10.07
N ALA A 57 3.29 5.14 8.87
CA ALA A 57 2.39 4.57 7.88
C ALA A 57 2.93 3.25 7.34
N GLU A 58 4.23 3.18 7.02
CA GLU A 58 4.86 1.95 6.56
C GLU A 58 4.76 0.81 7.60
N ASP A 59 5.10 1.10 8.87
CA ASP A 59 4.97 0.12 9.94
C ASP A 59 3.51 -0.31 10.16
N PHE A 60 2.57 0.62 10.08
CA PHE A 60 1.14 0.34 10.26
C PHE A 60 0.55 -0.50 9.12
N PHE A 61 0.90 -0.23 7.87
CA PHE A 61 0.42 -1.06 6.76
C PHE A 61 1.04 -2.46 6.78
N ASN A 62 2.33 -2.58 7.13
CA ASN A 62 2.94 -3.89 7.31
C ASN A 62 2.28 -4.68 8.45
N ASP A 63 1.92 -4.03 9.55
CA ASP A 63 1.13 -4.62 10.62
C ASP A 63 -0.23 -5.15 10.11
N LEU A 64 -0.98 -4.33 9.38
CA LEU A 64 -2.27 -4.74 8.78
C LEU A 64 -2.12 -5.93 7.84
N LEU A 65 -1.08 -5.94 7.00
CA LEU A 65 -0.78 -7.04 6.09
C LEU A 65 -0.45 -8.34 6.85
N SER A 66 0.37 -8.26 7.88
CA SER A 66 0.75 -9.43 8.70
C SER A 66 -0.44 -10.10 9.38
N ARG A 67 -1.44 -9.29 9.74
CA ARG A 67 -2.71 -9.74 10.34
C ARG A 67 -3.77 -10.11 9.31
N GLN A 68 -3.43 -10.11 8.03
CA GLN A 68 -4.33 -10.41 6.92
C GLN A 68 -5.60 -9.56 6.97
N ALA A 69 -5.46 -8.27 7.31
CA ALA A 69 -6.57 -7.33 7.29
C ALA A 69 -7.21 -7.29 5.90
N SER A 70 -8.52 -7.08 5.85
CA SER A 70 -9.23 -7.03 4.57
C SER A 70 -8.76 -5.85 3.72
N GLY A 71 -8.82 -6.01 2.39
CA GLY A 71 -8.45 -4.96 1.45
C GLY A 71 -9.26 -3.67 1.65
N ASN A 72 -10.51 -3.75 2.11
CA ASN A 72 -11.32 -2.58 2.45
C ASN A 72 -10.70 -1.78 3.61
N VAL A 73 -10.31 -2.45 4.70
CA VAL A 73 -9.69 -1.79 5.86
C VAL A 73 -8.36 -1.15 5.46
N ILE A 74 -7.56 -1.86 4.66
CA ILE A 74 -6.28 -1.34 4.17
C ILE A 74 -6.52 -0.11 3.28
N HIS A 75 -7.49 -0.17 2.37
CA HIS A 75 -7.83 0.92 1.46
C HIS A 75 -8.35 2.16 2.17
N ASP A 76 -9.19 2.01 3.19
CA ASP A 76 -9.70 3.13 4.00
C ASP A 76 -8.53 3.91 4.63
N HIS A 77 -7.59 3.21 5.24
CA HIS A 77 -6.41 3.83 5.85
C HIS A 77 -5.43 4.39 4.81
N TYR A 78 -5.27 3.74 3.66
CA TYR A 78 -4.50 4.26 2.55
C TYR A 78 -5.08 5.55 2.00
N SER A 79 -6.40 5.64 1.87
CA SER A 79 -7.10 6.84 1.41
C SER A 79 -6.88 8.01 2.37
N VAL A 80 -6.91 7.77 3.69
CA VAL A 80 -6.53 8.76 4.70
C VAL A 80 -5.09 9.22 4.49
N TYR A 81 -4.14 8.27 4.40
CA TYR A 81 -2.73 8.60 4.17
C TYR A 81 -2.53 9.45 2.91
N MET A 82 -3.17 9.09 1.80
CA MET A 82 -3.09 9.82 0.53
C MET A 82 -3.67 11.24 0.64
N SER A 83 -4.80 11.40 1.32
CA SER A 83 -5.42 12.71 1.53
C SER A 83 -4.52 13.60 2.41
N THR A 84 -4.07 13.07 3.56
CA THR A 84 -3.23 13.81 4.52
C THR A 84 -1.90 14.23 3.92
N THR A 85 -1.27 13.38 3.11
CA THR A 85 0.01 13.67 2.44
C THR A 85 -0.14 14.42 1.10
N GLN A 86 -1.37 14.74 0.67
CA GLN A 86 -1.65 15.34 -0.63
C GLN A 86 -1.02 14.53 -1.80
N GLY A 87 -1.09 13.21 -1.70
CA GLY A 87 -0.53 12.27 -2.68
C GLY A 87 0.99 12.11 -2.64
N ARG A 88 1.70 12.72 -1.68
CA ARG A 88 3.14 12.55 -1.51
C ARG A 88 3.45 11.23 -0.81
N ILE A 89 3.60 10.18 -1.61
CA ILE A 89 3.95 8.85 -1.14
C ILE A 89 5.47 8.74 -0.92
N ALA A 90 5.86 8.42 0.32
CA ALA A 90 7.19 7.97 0.69
C ALA A 90 7.14 6.62 1.44
N LEU A 91 6.49 5.64 0.83
CA LEU A 91 6.49 4.23 1.27
C LEU A 91 7.44 3.41 0.39
N SER A 92 7.93 2.28 0.89
CA SER A 92 8.78 1.37 0.12
C SER A 92 8.08 0.78 -1.11
N ASP A 93 8.87 0.52 -2.15
CA ASP A 93 8.41 -0.10 -3.41
C ASP A 93 7.75 -1.48 -3.17
N GLU A 94 8.26 -2.24 -2.19
CA GLU A 94 7.72 -3.53 -1.75
C GLU A 94 6.33 -3.38 -1.13
N LEU A 95 6.16 -2.42 -0.21
CA LEU A 95 4.84 -2.18 0.37
C LEU A 95 3.85 -1.69 -0.70
N LEU A 96 4.27 -0.79 -1.58
CA LEU A 96 3.39 -0.26 -2.64
C LEU A 96 2.92 -1.34 -3.61
N VAL A 97 3.75 -2.33 -3.95
CA VAL A 97 3.34 -3.41 -4.84
C VAL A 97 2.36 -4.37 -4.17
N ASN A 98 2.56 -4.66 -2.88
CA ASN A 98 1.61 -5.43 -2.07
C ASN A 98 0.24 -4.74 -1.98
N LEU A 99 0.23 -3.44 -1.68
CA LEU A 99 -0.99 -2.63 -1.67
C LEU A 99 -1.68 -2.62 -3.04
N ALA A 100 -0.92 -2.47 -4.13
CA ALA A 100 -1.47 -2.47 -5.48
C ALA A 100 -2.16 -3.79 -5.84
N GLY A 101 -1.56 -4.94 -5.47
CA GLY A 101 -2.16 -6.25 -5.67
C GLY A 101 -3.47 -6.42 -4.90
N ILE A 102 -3.50 -5.99 -3.64
CA ILE A 102 -4.72 -6.00 -2.80
C ILE A 102 -5.80 -5.11 -3.40
N PHE A 103 -5.45 -3.88 -3.81
CA PHE A 103 -6.39 -2.95 -4.40
C PHE A 103 -6.97 -3.48 -5.71
N ALA A 104 -6.16 -4.12 -6.56
CA ALA A 104 -6.66 -4.78 -7.76
C ALA A 104 -7.66 -5.90 -7.43
N GLY A 105 -7.31 -6.77 -6.46
CA GLY A 105 -8.16 -7.90 -6.04
C GLY A 105 -9.48 -7.48 -5.38
N TYR A 106 -9.51 -6.34 -4.68
CA TYR A 106 -10.71 -5.80 -4.03
C TYR A 106 -11.50 -4.81 -4.91
N GLY A 107 -11.05 -4.54 -6.14
CA GLY A 107 -11.75 -3.64 -7.06
C GLY A 107 -11.47 -2.14 -6.86
N PHE A 108 -10.47 -1.78 -6.05
CA PHE A 108 -9.95 -0.41 -5.90
C PHE A 108 -9.01 -0.04 -7.06
N ILE A 109 -9.53 -0.09 -8.28
CA ILE A 109 -8.73 -0.12 -9.51
C ILE A 109 -7.94 1.16 -9.76
N ASN A 110 -8.49 2.32 -9.41
CA ASN A 110 -7.80 3.59 -9.63
C ASN A 110 -6.48 3.66 -8.85
N ASP A 111 -6.50 3.23 -7.59
CA ASP A 111 -5.30 3.21 -6.73
C ASP A 111 -4.33 2.10 -7.18
N ALA A 112 -4.83 0.92 -7.53
CA ALA A 112 -3.99 -0.16 -8.08
C ALA A 112 -3.23 0.29 -9.34
N VAL A 113 -3.94 0.89 -10.29
CA VAL A 113 -3.37 1.43 -11.54
C VAL A 113 -2.35 2.52 -11.25
N TYR A 114 -2.66 3.44 -10.33
CA TYR A 114 -1.77 4.53 -9.96
C TYR A 114 -0.45 3.99 -9.41
N LEU A 115 -0.50 3.02 -8.49
CA LEU A 115 0.67 2.39 -7.88
C LEU A 115 1.47 1.58 -8.88
N ILE A 116 0.84 0.70 -9.66
CA ILE A 116 1.50 -0.10 -10.70
C ILE A 116 2.22 0.81 -11.71
N ASN A 117 1.53 1.84 -12.22
CA ASN A 117 2.12 2.72 -13.21
C ASN A 117 3.26 3.58 -12.63
N ARG A 118 3.22 3.89 -11.33
CA ARG A 118 4.35 4.54 -10.66
C ARG A 118 5.59 3.64 -10.69
N MET A 119 5.42 2.34 -10.41
CA MET A 119 6.52 1.37 -10.47
C MET A 119 7.07 1.19 -11.89
N ILE A 120 6.18 1.07 -12.87
CA ILE A 120 6.54 0.98 -14.29
C ILE A 120 7.34 2.21 -14.74
N ARG A 121 6.87 3.44 -14.42
CA ARG A 121 7.57 4.68 -14.79
C ARG A 121 8.94 4.82 -14.13
N LYS A 122 9.10 4.31 -12.90
CA LYS A 122 10.39 4.26 -12.20
C LYS A 122 11.31 3.16 -12.76
N ASN A 123 10.80 2.30 -13.65
CA ASN A 123 11.44 1.06 -14.07
C ASN A 123 11.84 0.17 -12.87
N ALA A 124 11.04 0.24 -11.81
CA ALA A 124 11.21 -0.60 -10.64
C ALA A 124 10.59 -1.98 -10.91
N LYS A 125 11.29 -3.03 -10.49
CA LYS A 125 10.87 -4.43 -10.67
C LYS A 125 10.86 -5.16 -9.33
N PRO A 126 10.09 -4.69 -8.33
CA PRO A 126 9.99 -5.38 -7.06
C PRO A 126 9.36 -6.76 -7.27
N GLU A 127 9.66 -7.67 -6.36
CA GLU A 127 8.97 -8.95 -6.26
C GLU A 127 7.45 -8.71 -6.12
N GLY A 128 6.63 -9.56 -6.74
CA GLY A 128 5.17 -9.41 -6.72
C GLY A 128 4.56 -8.40 -7.72
N LEU A 129 5.36 -7.61 -8.45
CA LEU A 129 4.82 -6.69 -9.47
C LEU A 129 4.03 -7.41 -10.56
N VAL A 130 4.54 -8.55 -11.03
CA VAL A 130 3.86 -9.34 -12.05
C VAL A 130 2.51 -9.83 -11.54
N ASP A 131 2.43 -10.28 -10.29
CA ASP A 131 1.19 -10.78 -9.70
C ASP A 131 0.17 -9.65 -9.51
N ALA A 132 0.61 -8.47 -9.05
CA ALA A 132 -0.25 -7.29 -8.95
C ALA A 132 -0.81 -6.87 -10.32
N ILE A 133 0.02 -6.88 -11.37
CA ILE A 133 -0.42 -6.60 -12.75
C ILE A 133 -1.43 -7.65 -13.21
N ILE A 134 -1.24 -8.92 -12.85
CA ILE A 134 -2.15 -9.99 -13.25
C ILE A 134 -3.51 -9.89 -12.58
N SER A 135 -3.55 -9.56 -11.29
CA SER A 135 -4.80 -9.24 -10.59
C SER A 135 -5.55 -8.11 -11.30
N LEU A 136 -4.84 -7.08 -11.75
CA LEU A 136 -5.42 -5.98 -12.52
C LEU A 136 -5.91 -6.42 -13.91
N VAL A 137 -5.15 -7.25 -14.62
CA VAL A 137 -5.54 -7.78 -15.94
C VAL A 137 -6.79 -8.66 -15.82
N ASN A 138 -6.85 -9.55 -14.82
CA ASN A 138 -8.02 -10.40 -14.59
C ASN A 138 -9.27 -9.54 -14.35
N TYR A 139 -9.17 -8.51 -13.49
CA TYR A 139 -10.27 -7.56 -13.30
C TYR A 139 -10.73 -6.94 -14.63
N TYR A 140 -9.80 -6.51 -15.49
CA TYR A 140 -10.18 -5.92 -16.78
C TYR A 140 -10.79 -6.92 -17.76
N ILE A 141 -10.36 -8.18 -17.73
CA ILE A 141 -10.97 -9.25 -18.53
C ILE A 141 -12.41 -9.47 -18.08
N ASP A 142 -12.63 -9.65 -16.78
CA ASP A 142 -13.95 -9.92 -16.20
C ASP A 142 -14.94 -8.77 -16.46
N ASN A 143 -14.43 -7.54 -16.54
CA ASN A 143 -15.21 -6.33 -16.81
C ASN A 143 -15.19 -5.90 -18.29
N GLN A 144 -14.76 -6.78 -19.21
CA GLN A 144 -14.75 -6.55 -20.66
C GLN A 144 -13.95 -5.31 -21.12
N GLN A 145 -13.00 -4.84 -20.32
CA GLN A 145 -12.12 -3.70 -20.63
C GLN A 145 -10.92 -4.16 -21.48
N LYS A 146 -11.19 -4.60 -22.72
CA LYS A 146 -10.21 -5.23 -23.63
C LYS A 146 -8.97 -4.37 -23.90
N GLN A 147 -9.13 -3.06 -24.10
CA GLN A 147 -7.99 -2.17 -24.40
C GLN A 147 -7.02 -2.06 -23.23
N LYS A 148 -7.54 -1.91 -22.00
CA LYS A 148 -6.72 -1.79 -20.79
C LYS A 148 -5.99 -3.09 -20.47
N SER A 149 -6.67 -4.23 -20.59
CA SER A 149 -6.01 -5.53 -20.43
C SER A 149 -4.89 -5.76 -21.46
N THR A 150 -5.08 -5.37 -22.73
CA THR A 150 -4.00 -5.46 -23.75
C THR A 150 -2.73 -4.74 -23.31
N GLN A 151 -2.86 -3.51 -22.81
CA GLN A 151 -1.71 -2.69 -22.45
C GLN A 151 -0.82 -3.38 -21.40
N TYR A 152 -1.43 -3.91 -20.34
CA TYR A 152 -0.68 -4.56 -19.26
C TYR A 152 -0.16 -5.95 -19.67
N VAL A 153 -0.89 -6.71 -20.47
CA VAL A 153 -0.39 -7.99 -21.02
C VAL A 153 0.83 -7.75 -21.91
N GLN A 154 0.80 -6.72 -22.77
CA GLN A 154 1.94 -6.38 -23.62
C GLN A 154 3.15 -5.97 -22.78
N TYR A 155 2.95 -5.16 -21.73
CA TYR A 155 4.02 -4.83 -20.79
C TYR A 155 4.66 -6.08 -20.18
N LEU A 156 3.87 -7.06 -19.74
CA LEU A 156 4.41 -8.32 -19.19
C LEU A 156 5.20 -9.11 -20.23
N VAL A 157 4.74 -9.15 -21.48
CA VAL A 157 5.45 -9.82 -22.59
C VAL A 157 6.80 -9.16 -22.85
N ASP A 158 6.83 -7.83 -22.90
CA ASP A 158 8.02 -7.08 -23.29
C ASP A 158 9.08 -7.07 -22.17
N PHE A 159 8.65 -6.97 -20.91
CA PHE A 159 9.56 -6.74 -19.78
C PHE A 159 9.71 -7.91 -18.81
N HIS A 160 8.78 -8.88 -18.84
CA HIS A 160 8.76 -10.06 -17.96
C HIS A 160 8.41 -11.38 -18.69
N PRO A 161 8.98 -11.67 -19.89
CA PRO A 161 8.57 -12.82 -20.72
C PRO A 161 8.83 -14.19 -20.07
N ALA A 162 9.84 -14.28 -19.21
CA ALA A 162 10.22 -15.53 -18.55
C ALA A 162 9.37 -15.83 -17.30
N HIS A 163 8.62 -14.87 -16.78
CA HIS A 163 7.85 -15.07 -15.56
C HIS A 163 6.72 -16.09 -15.81
N PRO A 164 6.53 -17.11 -14.94
CA PRO A 164 5.52 -18.14 -15.14
C PRO A 164 4.12 -17.56 -15.35
N MET A 165 3.80 -16.54 -14.56
CA MET A 165 2.49 -15.90 -14.60
C MET A 165 2.25 -15.06 -15.86
N THR A 166 3.32 -14.57 -16.54
CA THR A 166 3.20 -13.95 -17.86
C THR A 166 2.70 -14.96 -18.90
N ARG A 167 3.21 -16.19 -18.88
CA ARG A 167 2.76 -17.25 -19.80
C ARG A 167 1.31 -17.65 -19.54
N TYR A 168 0.94 -17.73 -18.25
CA TYR A 168 -0.44 -17.98 -17.84
C TYR A 168 -1.39 -16.91 -18.40
N ILE A 169 -1.11 -15.63 -18.15
CA ILE A 169 -2.05 -14.56 -18.51
C ILE A 169 -2.21 -14.41 -20.03
N ILE A 170 -1.17 -14.70 -20.83
CA ILE A 170 -1.27 -14.71 -22.29
C ILE A 170 -2.29 -15.76 -22.77
N ARG A 171 -2.33 -16.94 -22.13
CA ARG A 171 -3.29 -18.00 -22.49
C ARG A 171 -4.72 -17.58 -22.17
N VAL A 172 -4.94 -17.09 -20.95
CA VAL A 172 -6.25 -16.59 -20.50
C VAL A 172 -6.73 -15.43 -21.39
N TYR A 173 -5.86 -14.46 -21.66
CA TYR A 173 -6.18 -13.30 -22.48
C TYR A 173 -6.57 -13.68 -23.92
N LYS A 174 -5.93 -14.69 -24.51
CA LYS A 174 -6.29 -15.19 -25.85
C LYS A 174 -7.66 -15.87 -25.88
N GLN A 175 -8.07 -16.52 -24.80
CA GLN A 175 -9.38 -17.18 -24.70
C GLN A 175 -10.52 -16.19 -24.46
N ALA A 176 -10.25 -15.06 -23.80
CA ALA A 176 -11.22 -14.01 -23.53
C ALA A 176 -11.45 -13.02 -24.71
N ARG A 177 -10.69 -13.17 -25.80
CA ARG A 177 -10.80 -12.31 -26.99
C ARG A 177 -11.95 -12.73 -27.89
#